data_AF-A0A4U7BMQ0-F1
#
_entry.id   AF-A0A4U7BMQ0-F1
#
_cell.length_a   1.000
_cell.length_b   1.000
_cell.length_c   1.000
_cell.angle_alpha   90.00
_cell.angle_beta   90.00
_cell.angle_gamma   90.00
#
_symmetry.space_group_name_H-M   'P 1'
#
loop_
_entity.id
_entity.type
_entity.pdbx_description
1 polymer ?
#
loop_
_entity_poly.entity_id
_entity_poly.type
_entity_poly.pdbx_seq_one_letter_code
_entity_poly.pdbx_strand_id
1 'polypeptide(L)'
;MENQEIKIIIENIKKIKKMEFILKLEKGIIVISGDNASGKSTLLTCIAKLVQRSSLNNEFRGIYENGRVTYVSLDKKFIWEKNRNWHETSSKHEDMFFIGGFF
;
A
#
# COMPACT_ATOMS: atom_id res chain seq x y z
N MET A 1 1.70 -2.93 24.63
CA MET A 1 0.96 -3.00 23.36
C MET A 1 2.00 -2.87 22.27
N GLU A 2 2.36 -3.99 21.64
CA GLU A 2 3.45 -4.06 20.67
C GLU A 2 3.17 -3.18 19.45
N ASN A 3 4.21 -2.52 18.94
CA ASN A 3 4.18 -1.57 17.83
C ASN A 3 3.41 -2.14 16.63
N GLN A 4 2.21 -1.59 16.39
CA GLN A 4 1.41 -1.86 15.21
C GLN A 4 1.94 -0.99 14.06
N GLU A 5 3.07 -1.37 13.48
CA GLU A 5 3.61 -0.73 12.28
C GLU A 5 3.31 -1.57 11.04
N ILE A 6 2.96 -0.91 9.94
CA ILE A 6 2.81 -1.55 8.63
C ILE A 6 3.81 -0.91 7.68
N LYS A 7 4.80 -1.69 7.26
CA LYS A 7 5.71 -1.29 6.19
C LYS A 7 5.03 -1.51 4.84
N ILE A 8 4.99 -0.46 4.03
CA ILE A 8 4.47 -0.44 2.67
C ILE A 8 5.66 -0.26 1.72
N ILE A 9 5.83 -1.19 0.79
CA ILE A 9 6.89 -1.16 -0.23
C ILE A 9 6.21 -1.07 -1.59
N ILE A 10 6.52 -0.03 -2.37
CA ILE A 10 5.95 0.20 -3.70
C ILE A 10 7.08 0.13 -4.72
N GLU A 11 6.92 -0.72 -5.74
CA GLU A 11 7.94 -0.99 -6.76
C GLU A 11 7.32 -0.90 -8.15
N ASN A 12 7.99 -0.19 -9.06
CA ASN A 12 7.60 -0.04 -10.47
C ASN A 12 6.13 0.40 -10.70
N ILE A 13 5.58 1.23 -9.82
CA ILE A 13 4.25 1.83 -9.98
C ILE A 13 4.39 3.32 -10.36
N LYS A 14 3.80 3.69 -11.49
CA LYS A 14 3.93 5.02 -12.12
C LYS A 14 5.42 5.35 -12.33
N LYS A 15 5.89 6.49 -11.80
CA LYS A 15 7.31 6.91 -11.85
C LYS A 15 8.13 6.39 -10.65
N ILE A 16 7.51 5.67 -9.71
CA ILE A 16 8.21 5.15 -8.53
C ILE A 16 8.94 3.87 -8.92
N LYS A 17 10.28 3.91 -8.89
CA LYS A 17 11.10 2.69 -9.02
C LYS A 17 11.03 1.86 -7.75
N LYS A 18 11.29 2.48 -6.60
CA LYS A 18 11.11 1.90 -5.28
C LYS A 18 10.82 2.98 -4.25
N MET A 19 9.87 2.73 -3.36
CA MET A 19 9.59 3.55 -2.18
C MET A 19 9.23 2.64 -1.01
N GLU A 20 9.75 2.97 0.17
CA GLU A 20 9.42 2.28 1.42
C GLU A 20 8.85 3.31 2.40
N PHE A 21 7.73 2.98 3.04
CA PHE A 21 7.06 3.82 4.03
C PHE A 21 6.60 2.97 5.20
N ILE A 22 6.80 3.46 6.43
CA ILE A 22 6.33 2.79 7.64
C ILE A 22 5.15 3.58 8.20
N LEU A 23 3.96 2.99 8.12
CA LEU A 23 2.77 3.52 8.75
C LEU A 23 2.74 3.09 10.21
N LYS A 24 2.89 4.03 11.12
CA LYS A 24 2.69 3.82 12.55
C LYS A 24 1.21 3.94 12.88
N LEU A 25 0.62 2.93 13.53
CA LEU A 25 -0.80 2.94 13.93
C LEU A 25 -1.02 3.52 15.33
N GLU A 26 -0.06 4.29 15.83
CA GLU A 26 -0.22 5.07 17.06
C GLU A 26 -1.15 6.27 16.85
N LYS A 27 -1.81 6.73 17.92
CA LYS A 27 -2.67 7.93 17.85
C LYS A 27 -1.81 9.14 17.52
N GLY A 28 -2.18 9.87 16.47
CA GLY A 28 -1.45 11.08 16.08
C GLY A 28 -1.90 11.62 14.72
N ILE A 29 -1.13 12.58 14.21
CA ILE A 29 -1.32 13.19 12.90
C ILE A 29 -0.12 12.84 12.03
N ILE A 30 -0.37 12.26 10.85
CA ILE A 30 0.65 11.98 9.85
C ILE A 30 0.52 13.02 8.73
N VAL A 31 1.62 13.70 8.43
CA VAL A 31 1.68 14.68 7.33
C VAL A 31 2.47 14.09 6.18
N ILE A 32 1.85 13.96 5.00
CA ILE A 32 2.50 13.55 3.76
C ILE A 32 2.63 14.79 2.87
N SER A 33 3.85 15.32 2.75
CA SER A 33 4.18 16.53 1.97
C SER A 33 5.31 16.29 0.98
N GLY A 34 5.50 17.21 0.05
CA GLY A 34 6.52 17.17 -1.01
C GLY A 34 6.00 17.68 -2.34
N ASP A 35 6.86 17.66 -3.36
CA ASP A 35 6.55 18.25 -4.67
C ASP A 35 5.45 17.51 -5.44
N ASN A 36 4.88 18.17 -6.44
CA ASN A 36 3.95 17.53 -7.36
C ASN A 36 4.61 16.33 -8.05
N ALA A 37 3.80 15.30 -8.32
CA ALA A 37 4.25 14.05 -8.92
C ALA A 37 5.34 13.27 -8.15
N SER A 38 5.63 13.61 -6.88
CA SER A 38 6.59 12.88 -6.04
C SER A 38 6.10 11.51 -5.53
N GLY A 39 4.84 11.14 -5.83
CA GLY A 39 4.26 9.86 -5.42
C GLY A 39 3.32 9.93 -4.22
N LYS A 40 3.03 11.13 -3.68
CA LYS A 40 2.11 11.31 -2.53
C LYS A 40 0.76 10.62 -2.72
N SER A 41 0.07 10.86 -3.84
CA SER A 41 -1.22 10.22 -4.12
C SER A 41 -1.09 8.70 -4.28
N THR A 42 0.02 8.21 -4.85
CA THR A 42 0.29 6.78 -4.96
C THR A 42 0.43 6.14 -3.57
N LEU A 43 1.22 6.75 -2.67
CA LEU A 43 1.33 6.31 -1.28
C LEU A 43 -0.03 6.32 -0.59
N LEU A 44 -0.78 7.40 -0.74
CA LEU A 44 -2.10 7.55 -0.13
C LEU A 44 -3.08 6.46 -0.60
N THR A 45 -3.08 6.11 -1.89
CA THR A 45 -3.87 4.99 -2.41
C THR A 45 -3.45 3.65 -1.79
N CYS A 46 -2.16 3.41 -1.60
CA CYS A 46 -1.67 2.19 -0.93
C CYS A 46 -2.04 2.15 0.56
N ILE A 47 -2.08 3.30 1.24
CA ILE A 47 -2.61 3.39 2.61
C ILE A 47 -4.13 3.13 2.59
N ALA A 48 -4.87 3.73 1.65
CA ALA A 48 -6.32 3.55 1.53
C ALA A 48 -6.71 2.08 1.33
N LYS A 49 -5.88 1.26 0.68
CA LYS A 49 -6.06 -0.19 0.54
C LYS A 49 -6.16 -0.93 1.89
N LEU A 50 -5.52 -0.42 2.94
CA LEU A 50 -5.59 -0.99 4.30
C LEU A 50 -6.92 -0.67 5.00
N VAL A 51 -7.66 0.34 4.53
CA VAL A 51 -8.97 0.74 5.04
C VAL A 51 -10.09 0.20 4.16
N GLN A 52 -9.92 0.28 2.84
CA GLN A 52 -10.87 -0.19 1.83
C GLN A 52 -10.15 -1.13 0.86
N ARG A 53 -10.48 -2.43 0.94
CA ARG A 53 -9.77 -3.48 0.20
C ARG A 53 -9.80 -3.31 -1.33
N SER A 54 -10.75 -2.55 -1.88
CA SER A 54 -10.87 -2.31 -3.32
C SER A 54 -10.05 -1.13 -3.85
N SER A 55 -9.40 -0.30 -3.00
CA SER A 55 -8.80 0.98 -3.43
C SER A 55 -7.72 0.84 -4.51
N LEU A 56 -6.98 -0.28 -4.58
CA LEU A 56 -6.01 -0.49 -5.65
C LEU A 56 -6.68 -0.68 -7.02
N ASN A 57 -7.87 -1.28 -7.09
CA ASN A 57 -8.52 -1.66 -8.34
C ASN A 57 -9.02 -0.46 -9.14
N ASN A 58 -9.39 0.62 -8.45
CA ASN A 58 -9.89 1.83 -9.07
C ASN A 58 -8.77 2.76 -9.55
N GLU A 59 -7.55 2.52 -9.08
CA GLU A 59 -6.36 3.32 -9.33
C GLU A 59 -5.33 2.55 -10.15
N PHE A 60 -4.30 3.26 -10.64
CA PHE A 60 -3.20 2.64 -11.43
C PHE A 60 -3.67 1.96 -12.72
N ARG A 61 -4.43 2.70 -13.54
CA ARG A 61 -4.78 2.27 -14.91
C ARG A 61 -3.53 2.06 -15.76
N GLY A 62 -3.63 1.20 -16.77
CA GLY A 62 -2.55 0.86 -17.69
C GLY A 62 -1.87 -0.48 -17.37
N ILE A 63 -0.86 -0.81 -18.17
CA ILE A 63 -0.03 -2.01 -18.00
C ILE A 63 1.26 -1.59 -17.31
N TYR A 64 1.66 -2.35 -16.29
CA TYR A 64 2.89 -2.15 -15.55
C TYR A 64 3.77 -3.38 -15.76
N GLU A 65 5.06 -3.15 -15.91
CA GLU A 65 6.06 -4.22 -15.95
C GLU A 65 6.57 -4.44 -14.53
N ASN A 66 6.24 -5.58 -13.93
CA ASN A 66 6.65 -5.94 -12.57
C ASN A 66 6.21 -4.90 -11.51
N GLY A 67 5.02 -4.31 -11.67
CA GLY A 67 4.45 -3.42 -10.67
C GLY A 67 4.09 -4.20 -9.41
N ARG A 68 4.49 -3.72 -8.23
CA ARG A 68 4.27 -4.44 -6.97
C ARG A 68 4.02 -3.51 -5.80
N VAL A 69 3.14 -3.91 -4.91
CA VAL A 69 2.97 -3.33 -3.57
C VAL A 69 3.04 -4.45 -2.53
N THR A 70 3.93 -4.31 -1.56
CA THR A 70 4.10 -5.26 -0.46
C THR A 70 3.76 -4.60 0.86
N TYR A 71 2.96 -5.27 1.68
CA TYR A 71 2.64 -4.87 3.05
C TYR A 71 3.29 -5.86 4.01
N VAL A 72 4.03 -5.36 5.00
CA VAL A 72 4.72 -6.18 6.01
C VAL A 72 4.39 -5.66 7.40
N SER A 73 4.01 -6.55 8.30
CA SER A 73 3.88 -6.26 9.73
C SER A 73 4.12 -7.54 10.52
N LEU A 74 5.02 -7.49 11.50
CA LEU A 74 5.49 -8.66 12.25
C LEU A 74 5.87 -9.80 11.28
N ASP A 75 5.27 -10.97 11.42
CA ASP A 75 5.53 -12.15 10.59
C ASP A 75 4.58 -12.27 9.37
N LYS A 76 3.72 -11.28 9.15
CA LYS A 76 2.76 -11.28 8.05
C LYS A 76 3.25 -10.43 6.89
N LYS A 77 3.12 -10.98 5.68
CA LYS A 77 3.49 -10.35 4.41
C LYS A 77 2.39 -10.57 3.39
N PHE A 78 1.94 -9.49 2.76
CA PHE A 78 0.95 -9.52 1.68
C PHE A 78 1.53 -8.83 0.45
N ILE A 79 1.47 -9.50 -0.70
CA ILE A 79 2.04 -8.99 -1.95
C ILE A 79 0.94 -8.84 -2.98
N TRP A 80 0.89 -7.67 -3.60
CA TRP A 80 0.00 -7.33 -4.69
C TRP A 80 0.83 -7.01 -5.92
N GLU A 81 0.62 -7.76 -6.98
CA GLU A 81 1.28 -7.54 -8.26
C GLU A 81 0.34 -6.93 -9.26
N LYS A 82 0.86 -5.98 -10.02
CA LYS A 82 0.17 -5.25 -11.07
C LYS A 82 0.87 -5.48 -12.39
N ASN A 83 0.19 -6.22 -13.25
CA ASN A 83 0.46 -6.23 -14.69
C ASN A 83 -0.66 -5.42 -15.37
N ARG A 84 -1.58 -6.09 -16.06
CA ARG A 84 -2.83 -5.48 -16.55
C ARG A 84 -3.84 -5.25 -15.43
N ASN A 85 -4.00 -6.21 -14.52
CA ASN A 85 -4.88 -6.13 -13.36
C ASN A 85 -4.07 -6.38 -12.07
N TRP A 86 -4.60 -5.93 -10.95
CA TRP A 86 -4.07 -6.31 -9.64
C TRP A 86 -4.41 -7.76 -9.34
N HIS A 87 -3.45 -8.49 -8.82
CA HIS A 87 -3.64 -9.84 -8.30
C HIS A 87 -2.77 -10.01 -7.06
N GLU A 88 -3.25 -10.84 -6.15
CA GLU A 88 -2.53 -11.15 -4.93
C GLU A 88 -1.60 -12.32 -5.15
N THR A 89 -0.41 -12.23 -4.57
CA THR A 89 0.60 -13.29 -4.62
C THR A 89 0.87 -13.72 -3.18
N SER A 90 0.86 -15.03 -2.92
CA SER A 90 1.29 -15.68 -1.66
C SER A 90 0.39 -15.55 -0.40
N SER A 91 -0.82 -14.99 -0.49
CA SER A 91 -1.76 -14.91 0.65
C SER A 91 -3.22 -14.94 0.21
N LYS A 92 -4.15 -15.21 1.16
CA LYS A 92 -5.58 -15.03 0.94
C LYS A 92 -5.97 -13.58 1.27
N HIS A 93 -6.69 -12.96 0.35
CA HIS A 93 -7.19 -11.58 0.45
C HIS A 93 -7.89 -11.25 1.76
N GLU A 94 -8.62 -12.24 2.29
CA GLU A 94 -9.44 -12.11 3.48
C GLU A 94 -8.62 -11.89 4.75
N ASP A 95 -7.36 -12.35 4.75
CA ASP A 95 -6.45 -12.29 5.89
C ASP A 95 -5.63 -10.99 5.93
N MET A 96 -5.75 -10.14 4.90
CA MET A 96 -5.03 -8.87 4.80
C MET A 96 -5.37 -7.95 5.97
N PHE A 97 -4.35 -7.22 6.44
CA PHE A 97 -4.49 -6.17 7.44
C PHE A 97 -5.67 -5.24 7.13
N PHE A 98 -6.46 -4.93 8.15
CA PHE A 98 -7.56 -3.98 8.06
C PHE A 98 -7.41 -2.94 9.16
N ILE A 99 -7.38 -1.66 8.77
CA ILE A 99 -7.36 -0.53 9.70
C ILE A 99 -8.78 0.01 9.79
N GLY A 100 -9.42 -0.18 10.95
CA GLY A 100 -10.73 0.40 11.25
C GLY A 100 -10.65 1.86 11.72
N GLY A 101 -11.81 2.51 11.88
CA GLY A 101 -11.91 3.88 12.45
C GLY A 101 -11.95 5.02 11.44
N PHE A 102 -11.94 4.70 10.14
CA PHE A 102 -12.22 5.63 9.04
C PHE A 102 -13.60 5.28 8.48
N PHE A 103 -14.65 5.83 9.08
CA PHE A 103 -16.05 5.74 8.61
C PHE A 103 -16.52 7.09 8.10
#